data_AF-A0A9E0G719-F1
#
_entry.id   AF-A0A9E0G719-F1
#
_cell.length_a   1.000
_cell.length_b   1.000
_cell.length_c   1.000
_cell.angle_alpha   90.00
_cell.angle_beta   90.00
_cell.angle_gamma   90.00
#
_symmetry.space_group_name_H-M   'P 1'
#
loop_
_entity.id
_entity.type
_entity.pdbx_description
1 polymer ?
#
loop_
_entity_poly.entity_id
_entity_poly.type
_entity_poly.pdbx_seq_one_letter_code
_entity_poly.pdbx_strand_id
1 'polypeptide(L)'
;WITMPLKIKMSIEERLNVVEYLIDNPELSEIFRENIKLIGDIERLISKVAVGRVNPREVIQLVRGLHAIEKIKDGCAVTNNDPLKKIADQLNPCHVIRNKTEAELEADPPVSINKGHVFRQGVSEELDELRDLLYSGKEYLEKIRKTEAERTGIVSLKIGFNNVFGYYLEVTNAHKDKVPQEWERRQTLVNSERYITQELKEYEEKILGAEEKILEIETQLFNNLVLSLADYTEPIQLNSLLIARLDCLLSFATVAIKNNYIKPQINDSFIIDIKNGRHPVIENQMPPGEAYIPNNVYLDNKKQQIVIITGPNMSGKSALLRQTALIVLMSQMGCFVPASSASIGLVDKVFTRVGASDNISSGESTFMVEMNETASILNNISNRSLILLDEIGRGTSTYDGISIAWAITAYLHNHPAFRPKVMFATHYHELNEMATTMKRIKNYHVSVKEINNKVIFLRKLSPGGTEHSFGIHVAKIAGMPTEVIEHAEKMLKVLEKSHSQDELNKKLNLPHTDNDYQLSFIQLDDPLLLQIKDEIININIETLTPVEALMKLNHIKNMLIKK
;
A
#
# COMPACT_ATOMS: atom_id res chain seq x y z
N TRP A 1 -0.10 -8.72 -1.97
CA TRP A 1 -1.50 -9.00 -2.35
C TRP A 1 -2.30 -7.75 -2.75
N ILE A 2 -2.09 -6.59 -2.13
CA ILE A 2 -2.79 -5.34 -2.49
C ILE A 2 -2.64 -4.97 -3.97
N THR A 3 -1.42 -5.05 -4.49
CA THR A 3 -1.08 -4.68 -5.88
C THR A 3 -1.57 -5.68 -6.93
N MET A 4 -1.87 -6.92 -6.53
CA MET A 4 -2.28 -8.01 -7.41
C MET A 4 -3.48 -8.76 -6.78
N PRO A 5 -4.69 -8.17 -6.80
CA PRO A 5 -5.90 -8.85 -6.36
C PRO A 5 -6.20 -10.09 -7.22
N LEU A 6 -6.79 -11.10 -6.61
CA LEU A 6 -7.11 -12.35 -7.30
C LEU A 6 -8.31 -12.16 -8.24
N LYS A 7 -8.34 -12.94 -9.32
CA LYS A 7 -9.46 -12.99 -10.28
C LYS A 7 -10.19 -14.33 -10.29
N ILE A 8 -9.70 -15.29 -9.49
CA ILE A 8 -10.24 -16.64 -9.39
C ILE A 8 -11.06 -16.71 -8.10
N LYS A 9 -12.37 -16.94 -8.23
CA LYS A 9 -13.32 -17.00 -7.11
C LYS A 9 -12.84 -17.95 -6.00
N MET A 10 -12.52 -19.18 -6.36
CA MET A 10 -12.10 -20.22 -5.41
C MET A 10 -10.89 -19.79 -4.57
N SER A 11 -9.88 -19.16 -5.17
CA SER A 11 -8.70 -18.67 -4.45
C SER A 11 -9.02 -17.51 -3.49
N ILE A 12 -10.01 -16.68 -3.82
CA ILE A 12 -10.49 -15.62 -2.93
C ILE A 12 -11.24 -16.23 -1.75
N GLU A 13 -12.14 -17.17 -2.02
CA GLU A 13 -12.92 -17.88 -1.01
C GLU A 13 -12.03 -18.67 -0.06
N GLU A 14 -10.98 -19.34 -0.54
CA GLU A 14 -9.99 -20.01 0.32
C GLU A 14 -9.37 -19.03 1.32
N ARG A 15 -8.99 -17.81 0.90
CA ARG A 15 -8.46 -16.80 1.82
C ARG A 15 -9.51 -16.30 2.80
N LEU A 16 -10.71 -15.98 2.32
CA LEU A 16 -11.81 -15.52 3.16
C LEU A 16 -12.21 -16.55 4.23
N ASN A 17 -12.20 -17.84 3.88
CA ASN A 17 -12.51 -18.93 4.80
C ASN A 17 -11.42 -19.08 5.88
N VAL A 18 -10.15 -18.87 5.56
CA VAL A 18 -9.09 -18.84 6.60
C VAL A 18 -9.27 -17.64 7.51
N VAL A 19 -9.53 -16.45 6.96
CA VAL A 19 -9.75 -15.24 7.76
C VAL A 19 -10.93 -15.43 8.72
N GLU A 20 -12.06 -15.94 8.23
CA GLU A 20 -13.23 -16.27 9.05
C GLU A 20 -12.87 -17.26 10.16
N TYR A 21 -12.19 -18.36 9.81
CA TYR A 21 -11.79 -19.37 10.80
C TYR A 21 -10.89 -18.79 11.91
N LEU A 22 -9.95 -17.91 11.56
CA LEU A 22 -9.07 -17.25 12.53
C LEU A 22 -9.83 -16.27 13.43
N ILE A 23 -10.86 -15.59 12.90
CA ILE A 23 -11.75 -14.72 13.69
C ILE A 23 -12.55 -15.56 14.71
N ASP A 24 -13.08 -16.70 14.27
CA ASP A 24 -13.91 -17.58 15.10
C ASP A 24 -13.09 -18.37 16.15
N ASN A 25 -11.76 -18.46 15.98
CA ASN A 25 -10.85 -19.21 16.85
C ASN A 25 -9.73 -18.30 17.42
N PRO A 26 -10.03 -17.40 18.37
CA PRO A 26 -9.06 -16.42 18.87
C PRO A 26 -7.85 -17.04 19.58
N GLU A 27 -8.03 -18.17 20.27
CA GLU A 27 -6.94 -18.89 20.93
C GLU A 27 -5.89 -19.38 19.93
N LEU A 28 -6.35 -19.98 18.82
CA LEU A 28 -5.48 -20.43 17.74
C LEU A 28 -4.77 -19.24 17.07
N SER A 29 -5.50 -18.14 16.85
CA SER A 29 -4.94 -16.91 16.29
C SER A 29 -3.81 -16.35 17.15
N GLU A 30 -3.92 -16.42 18.48
CA GLU A 30 -2.85 -15.96 19.37
C GLU A 30 -1.65 -16.90 19.36
N ILE A 31 -1.88 -18.23 19.35
CA ILE A 31 -0.81 -19.22 19.14
C ILE A 31 -0.04 -18.92 17.86
N PHE A 32 -0.73 -18.65 16.75
CA PHE A 32 -0.07 -18.29 15.50
C PHE A 32 0.69 -16.96 15.61
N ARG A 33 0.10 -15.93 16.22
CA ARG A 33 0.75 -14.63 16.42
C ARG A 33 2.07 -14.74 17.17
N GLU A 34 2.05 -15.44 18.31
CA GLU A 34 3.24 -15.61 19.16
C GLU A 34 4.34 -16.37 18.43
N ASN A 35 4.00 -17.46 17.75
CA ASN A 35 4.98 -18.28 17.04
C ASN A 35 5.52 -17.58 15.79
N ILE A 36 4.69 -16.87 15.01
CA ILE A 36 5.15 -16.08 13.85
C ILE A 36 6.17 -15.01 14.29
N LYS A 37 5.94 -14.35 15.43
CA LYS A 37 6.87 -13.37 15.99
C LYS A 37 8.24 -13.97 16.32
N LEU A 38 8.28 -15.23 16.76
CA LEU A 38 9.53 -15.95 17.07
C LEU A 38 10.31 -16.34 15.82
N ILE A 39 9.62 -16.64 14.71
CA ILE A 39 10.26 -17.03 13.44
C ILE A 39 11.11 -15.89 12.87
N GLY A 40 10.58 -14.67 12.88
CA GLY A 40 11.25 -13.51 12.27
C GLY A 40 11.46 -13.69 10.75
N ASP A 41 12.54 -13.11 10.23
CA ASP A 41 12.86 -13.14 8.80
C ASP A 41 13.68 -14.37 8.41
N ILE A 42 13.02 -15.53 8.40
CA ILE A 42 13.64 -16.82 8.06
C ILE A 42 14.08 -16.88 6.59
N GLU A 43 13.40 -16.16 5.69
CA GLU A 43 13.75 -16.07 4.26
C GLU A 43 15.12 -15.44 4.06
N ARG A 44 15.41 -14.35 4.79
CA ARG A 44 16.72 -13.71 4.76
C ARG A 44 17.79 -14.58 5.42
N LEU A 45 17.46 -15.26 6.52
CA LEU A 45 18.40 -16.15 7.21
C LEU A 45 18.85 -17.30 6.31
N ILE A 46 17.91 -17.99 5.65
CA ILE A 46 18.27 -19.10 4.76
C ILE A 46 19.03 -18.63 3.51
N SER A 47 18.74 -17.43 3.02
CA SER A 47 19.51 -16.82 1.93
C SER A 47 20.99 -16.60 2.31
N LYS A 48 21.26 -16.27 3.60
CA LYS A 48 22.64 -16.16 4.10
C LYS A 48 23.34 -17.51 4.23
N VAL A 49 22.61 -18.55 4.62
CA VAL A 49 23.12 -19.93 4.67
C VAL A 49 23.56 -20.36 3.26
N ALA A 50 22.72 -20.11 2.25
CA ALA A 50 23.01 -20.48 0.86
C ALA A 50 24.29 -19.83 0.30
N VAL A 51 24.66 -18.62 0.77
CA VAL A 51 25.90 -17.94 0.38
C VAL A 51 27.06 -18.13 1.38
N GLY A 52 26.89 -18.97 2.41
CA GLY A 52 27.91 -19.25 3.42
C GLY A 52 28.27 -18.06 4.33
N ARG A 53 27.39 -17.06 4.46
CA ARG A 53 27.64 -15.83 5.26
C ARG A 53 26.82 -15.75 6.55
N VAL A 54 26.17 -16.85 6.94
CA VAL A 54 25.42 -16.95 8.19
C VAL A 54 26.39 -17.03 9.37
N ASN A 55 26.03 -16.43 10.50
CA ASN A 55 26.81 -16.54 11.74
C ASN A 55 26.17 -17.51 12.75
N PRO A 56 26.91 -17.98 13.78
CA PRO A 56 26.39 -18.97 14.73
C PRO A 56 25.09 -18.57 15.43
N ARG A 57 24.97 -17.29 15.80
CA ARG A 57 23.78 -16.77 16.47
C ARG A 57 22.56 -16.76 15.55
N GLU A 58 22.76 -16.44 14.27
CA GLU A 58 21.74 -16.51 13.22
C GLU A 58 21.30 -17.96 12.96
N VAL A 59 22.21 -18.94 13.02
CA VAL A 59 21.87 -20.37 12.93
C VAL A 59 20.98 -20.79 14.10
N ILE A 60 21.26 -20.36 15.33
CA ILE A 60 20.38 -20.61 16.49
C ILE A 60 19.03 -19.90 16.32
N GLN A 61 18.98 -18.69 15.75
CA GLN A 61 17.72 -18.02 15.44
C GLN A 61 16.88 -18.83 14.43
N LEU A 62 17.52 -19.40 13.40
CA LEU A 62 16.87 -20.28 12.45
C LEU A 62 16.26 -21.51 13.13
N VAL A 63 17.00 -22.17 14.02
CA VAL A 63 16.52 -23.31 14.82
C VAL A 63 15.30 -22.94 15.66
N ARG A 64 15.32 -21.78 16.34
CA ARG A 64 14.16 -21.28 17.11
C ARG A 64 12.95 -21.06 16.20
N GLY A 65 13.16 -20.55 14.99
CA GLY A 65 12.11 -20.42 13.98
C GLY A 65 11.54 -21.76 13.54
N LEU A 66 12.38 -22.78 13.35
CA LEU A 66 11.94 -24.13 12.99
C LEU A 66 11.10 -24.81 14.09
N HIS A 67 11.39 -24.55 15.37
CA HIS A 67 10.51 -24.97 16.48
C HIS A 67 9.17 -24.26 16.47
N ALA A 68 9.15 -22.95 16.21
CA ALA A 68 7.91 -22.20 16.09
C ALA A 68 7.06 -22.66 14.88
N ILE A 69 7.71 -23.06 13.78
CA ILE A 69 7.04 -23.66 12.60
C ILE A 69 6.35 -24.97 12.97
N GLU A 70 6.96 -25.83 13.80
CA GLU A 70 6.33 -27.07 14.27
C GLU A 70 5.01 -26.77 15.01
N LYS A 71 5.02 -25.82 15.94
CA LYS A 71 3.81 -25.42 16.68
C LYS A 71 2.71 -24.88 15.75
N ILE A 72 3.08 -24.11 14.73
CA ILE A 72 2.12 -23.63 13.72
C ILE A 72 1.57 -24.79 12.89
N LYS A 73 2.43 -25.74 12.48
CA LYS A 73 2.02 -26.93 11.75
C LYS A 73 0.98 -27.74 12.53
N ASP A 74 1.25 -28.00 13.81
CA ASP A 74 0.34 -28.74 14.68
C ASP A 74 -1.00 -28.00 14.84
N GLY A 75 -0.95 -26.70 15.08
CA GLY A 75 -2.14 -25.85 15.19
C GLY A 75 -2.97 -25.83 13.90
N CYS A 76 -2.35 -25.85 12.72
CA CYS A 76 -3.04 -25.93 11.43
C CYS A 76 -3.63 -27.33 11.16
N ALA A 77 -2.94 -28.40 11.58
CA ALA A 77 -3.34 -29.79 11.32
C ALA A 77 -4.64 -30.20 12.04
N VAL A 78 -4.85 -29.68 13.25
CA VAL A 78 -6.04 -29.99 14.08
C VAL A 78 -7.29 -29.18 13.69
N THR A 79 -7.18 -28.26 12.73
CA THR A 79 -8.32 -27.42 12.32
C THR A 79 -9.36 -28.19 11.51
N ASN A 80 -10.56 -27.65 11.37
CA ASN A 80 -11.55 -28.11 10.39
C ASN A 80 -11.53 -27.31 9.07
N ASN A 81 -10.44 -26.58 8.81
CA ASN A 81 -10.29 -25.69 7.66
C ASN A 81 -9.32 -26.30 6.64
N ASP A 82 -9.82 -26.74 5.49
CA ASP A 82 -9.00 -27.43 4.47
C ASP A 82 -7.80 -26.59 3.99
N PRO A 83 -7.93 -25.27 3.71
CA PRO A 83 -6.76 -24.44 3.41
C PRO A 83 -5.66 -24.44 4.47
N LEU A 84 -6.02 -24.44 5.77
CA LEU A 84 -5.03 -24.53 6.85
C LEU A 84 -4.40 -25.92 6.93
N LYS A 85 -5.17 -27.00 6.73
CA LYS A 85 -4.60 -28.36 6.63
C LYS A 85 -3.60 -28.47 5.49
N LYS A 86 -3.92 -27.93 4.31
CA LYS A 86 -2.99 -27.87 3.17
C LYS A 86 -1.69 -27.14 3.52
N ILE A 87 -1.73 -26.11 4.37
CA ILE A 87 -0.53 -25.43 4.88
C ILE A 87 0.24 -26.37 5.80
N ALA A 88 -0.42 -27.04 6.75
CA ALA A 88 0.20 -27.99 7.67
C ALA A 88 0.94 -29.13 6.95
N ASP A 89 0.32 -29.70 5.91
CA ASP A 89 0.88 -30.81 5.13
C ASP A 89 2.18 -30.44 4.43
N GLN A 90 2.33 -29.17 4.02
CA GLN A 90 3.50 -28.67 3.31
C GLN A 90 4.58 -28.11 4.24
N LEU A 91 4.23 -27.70 5.46
CA LEU A 91 5.21 -27.22 6.43
C LEU A 91 6.17 -28.33 6.85
N ASN A 92 7.46 -28.02 6.81
CA ASN A 92 8.53 -28.95 7.18
C ASN A 92 9.33 -28.37 8.35
N PRO A 93 9.15 -28.86 9.60
CA PRO A 93 9.94 -28.40 10.75
C PRO A 93 11.43 -28.72 10.68
N CYS A 94 11.88 -29.48 9.67
CA CYS A 94 13.28 -29.81 9.41
C CYS A 94 13.97 -30.47 10.63
N HIS A 95 13.30 -31.44 11.26
CA HIS A 95 13.74 -32.06 12.52
C HIS A 95 15.18 -32.56 12.51
N VAL A 96 15.64 -33.16 11.41
CA VAL A 96 16.99 -33.74 11.30
C VAL A 96 18.06 -32.66 11.48
N ILE A 97 18.02 -31.59 10.68
CA ILE A 97 19.02 -30.51 10.78
C ILE A 97 18.85 -29.69 12.05
N ARG A 98 17.60 -29.49 12.49
CA ARG A 98 17.30 -28.82 13.76
C ARG A 98 17.97 -29.52 14.94
N ASN A 99 17.73 -30.82 15.08
CA ASN A 99 18.28 -31.63 16.18
C ASN A 99 19.81 -31.74 16.08
N LYS A 100 20.36 -31.86 14.87
CA LYS A 100 21.81 -31.84 14.64
C LYS A 100 22.43 -30.52 15.12
N THR A 101 21.86 -29.39 14.70
CA THR A 101 22.33 -28.06 15.10
C THR A 101 22.24 -27.85 16.62
N GLU A 102 21.17 -28.32 17.26
CA GLU A 102 21.02 -28.23 18.71
C GLU A 102 21.96 -29.15 19.49
N ALA A 103 22.34 -30.30 18.93
CA ALA A 103 23.33 -31.18 19.55
C ALA A 103 24.76 -30.63 19.42
N GLU A 104 25.06 -29.94 18.32
CA GLU A 104 26.41 -29.48 18.00
C GLU A 104 26.71 -28.05 18.51
N LEU A 105 25.79 -27.09 18.35
CA LEU A 105 26.02 -25.69 18.73
C LEU A 105 25.63 -25.38 20.17
N GLU A 106 26.39 -24.48 20.78
CA GLU A 106 26.03 -23.88 22.07
C GLU A 106 24.69 -23.14 22.00
N ALA A 107 23.98 -23.06 23.14
CA ALA A 107 22.65 -22.43 23.19
C ALA A 107 22.67 -20.91 22.99
N ASP A 108 23.79 -20.27 23.35
CA ASP A 108 24.05 -18.84 23.15
C ASP A 108 25.48 -18.63 22.61
N PRO A 109 25.72 -18.98 21.32
CA PRO A 109 27.04 -18.89 20.73
C PRO A 109 27.38 -17.42 20.43
N PRO A 110 28.67 -17.06 20.38
CA PRO A 110 29.06 -15.71 20.01
C PRO A 110 28.68 -15.38 18.56
N VAL A 111 28.55 -14.07 18.28
CA VAL A 111 28.21 -13.57 16.93
C VAL A 111 29.31 -13.88 15.92
N SER A 112 30.57 -13.94 16.35
CA SER A 112 31.72 -14.23 15.48
C SER A 112 32.38 -15.51 15.95
N ILE A 113 32.70 -16.38 14.99
CA ILE A 113 33.41 -17.65 15.23
C ILE A 113 34.78 -17.38 15.86
N ASN A 114 35.42 -16.26 15.51
CA ASN A 114 36.73 -15.87 16.05
C ASN A 114 36.75 -15.65 17.57
N LYS A 115 35.58 -15.61 18.23
CA LYS A 115 35.49 -15.49 19.69
C LYS A 115 35.54 -16.85 20.40
N GLY A 116 35.60 -17.96 19.68
CA GLY A 116 35.63 -19.31 20.23
C GLY A 116 34.31 -19.73 20.87
N HIS A 117 34.25 -20.93 21.45
CA HIS A 117 33.10 -21.42 22.23
C HIS A 117 31.79 -21.46 21.44
N VAL A 118 31.87 -21.86 20.16
CA VAL A 118 30.71 -21.97 19.29
C VAL A 118 30.03 -23.34 19.43
N PHE A 119 30.83 -24.39 19.58
CA PHE A 119 30.37 -25.79 19.67
C PHE A 119 30.34 -26.30 21.11
N ARG A 120 29.40 -27.20 21.38
CA ARG A 120 29.29 -27.91 22.67
C ARG A 120 30.45 -28.86 22.88
N GLN A 121 30.66 -29.22 24.14
CA GLN A 121 31.55 -30.33 24.51
C GLN A 121 31.01 -31.66 23.97
N GLY A 122 31.89 -32.56 23.53
CA GLY A 122 31.57 -33.87 22.99
C GLY A 122 31.33 -33.91 21.47
N VAL A 123 31.47 -32.77 20.78
CA VAL A 123 31.33 -32.70 19.31
C VAL A 123 32.62 -33.14 18.60
N SER A 124 33.77 -32.83 19.19
CA SER A 124 35.09 -33.25 18.69
C SER A 124 36.02 -33.50 19.88
N GLU A 125 36.54 -34.72 19.97
CA GLU A 125 37.49 -35.11 21.03
C GLU A 125 38.74 -34.21 21.00
N GLU A 126 39.26 -33.91 19.81
CA GLU A 126 40.42 -33.03 19.64
C GLU A 126 40.12 -31.59 20.10
N LEU A 127 38.92 -31.08 19.83
CA LEU A 127 38.50 -29.75 20.29
C LEU A 127 38.41 -29.71 21.82
N ASP A 128 37.88 -30.77 22.43
CA ASP A 128 37.72 -30.86 23.87
C ASP A 128 39.09 -30.97 24.58
N GLU A 129 40.01 -31.80 24.06
CA GLU A 129 41.39 -31.90 24.58
C GLU A 129 42.12 -30.56 24.54
N LEU A 130 41.99 -29.81 23.43
CA LEU A 130 42.62 -28.49 23.30
C LEU A 130 41.99 -27.46 24.24
N ARG A 131 40.68 -27.52 24.46
CA ARG A 131 39.98 -26.65 25.44
C ARG A 131 40.41 -26.94 26.87
N ASP A 132 40.59 -28.22 27.22
CA ASP A 132 41.11 -28.64 28.53
C ASP A 132 42.56 -28.20 28.73
N LEU A 133 43.39 -28.22 27.68
CA LEU A 133 44.74 -27.66 27.69
C LEU A 133 44.73 -26.14 27.97
N LEU A 134 43.81 -25.38 27.38
CA LEU A 134 43.69 -23.94 27.66
C LEU A 134 43.20 -23.66 29.08
N TYR A 135 42.26 -24.47 29.59
CA TYR A 135 41.74 -24.32 30.94
C TYR A 135 42.83 -24.60 31.98
N SER A 136 43.54 -25.73 31.84
CA SER A 136 44.70 -26.07 32.68
C SER A 136 45.86 -25.08 32.50
N GLY A 137 46.01 -24.49 31.32
CA GLY A 137 46.99 -23.45 31.06
C GLY A 137 46.75 -22.18 31.88
N LYS A 138 45.50 -21.78 32.14
CA LYS A 138 45.20 -20.65 33.03
C LYS A 138 45.62 -20.92 34.47
N GLU A 139 45.39 -22.14 34.96
CA GLU A 139 45.86 -22.55 36.29
C GLU A 139 47.39 -22.57 36.37
N TYR A 140 48.05 -22.99 35.28
CA TYR A 140 49.50 -22.99 35.18
C TYR A 140 50.09 -21.57 35.17
N LEU A 141 49.49 -20.64 34.43
CA LEU A 141 49.90 -19.22 34.46
C LEU A 141 49.81 -18.65 35.88
N GLU A 142 48.73 -18.94 36.60
CA GLU A 142 48.60 -18.53 38.01
C GLU A 142 49.67 -19.16 38.91
N LYS A 143 50.08 -20.40 38.63
CA LYS A 143 51.19 -21.06 39.31
C LYS A 143 52.52 -20.36 39.04
N ILE A 144 52.85 -20.07 37.76
CA ILE A 144 54.04 -19.30 37.38
C ILE A 144 54.05 -17.96 38.13
N ARG A 145 52.93 -17.23 38.12
CA ARG A 145 52.82 -15.94 38.82
C ARG A 145 53.13 -16.07 40.30
N LYS A 146 52.59 -17.09 40.99
CA LYS A 146 52.82 -17.31 42.42
C LYS A 146 54.28 -17.67 42.69
N THR A 147 54.84 -18.62 41.95
CA THR A 147 56.23 -19.05 42.11
C THR A 147 57.20 -17.88 41.88
N GLU A 148 56.95 -17.06 40.86
CA GLU A 148 57.79 -15.89 40.57
C GLU A 148 57.60 -14.76 41.58
N ALA A 149 56.38 -14.54 42.09
CA ALA A 149 56.11 -13.57 43.15
C ALA A 149 56.80 -13.94 44.47
N GLU A 150 56.79 -15.23 44.84
CA GLU A 150 57.48 -15.77 46.02
C GLU A 150 59.00 -15.67 45.87
N ARG A 151 59.53 -16.03 44.69
CA ARG A 151 60.97 -16.01 44.39
C ARG A 151 61.58 -14.61 44.44
N THR A 152 60.85 -13.62 43.92
CA THR A 152 61.33 -12.22 43.80
C THR A 152 60.89 -11.33 44.97
N GLY A 153 59.95 -11.80 45.80
CA GLY A 153 59.33 -11.00 46.86
C GLY A 153 58.45 -9.86 46.32
N ILE A 154 57.94 -9.98 45.09
CA ILE A 154 57.07 -9.00 44.42
C ILE A 154 55.62 -9.47 44.53
N VAL A 155 54.95 -9.08 45.61
CA VAL A 155 53.55 -9.48 45.89
C VAL A 155 52.55 -8.93 44.87
N SER A 156 52.90 -7.82 44.20
CA SER A 156 52.06 -7.12 43.22
C SER A 156 52.21 -7.63 41.78
N LEU A 157 52.96 -8.72 41.56
CA LEU A 157 53.25 -9.28 40.24
C LEU A 157 51.95 -9.72 39.54
N LYS A 158 51.79 -9.32 38.28
CA LYS A 158 50.63 -9.68 37.45
C LYS A 158 51.08 -10.31 36.15
N ILE A 159 50.37 -11.34 35.71
CA ILE A 159 50.46 -11.79 34.32
C ILE A 159 49.39 -11.04 33.53
N GLY A 160 49.79 -10.43 32.42
CA GLY A 160 48.90 -9.80 31.45
C GLY A 160 49.12 -10.37 30.05
N PHE A 161 48.20 -10.07 29.14
CA PHE A 161 48.29 -10.45 27.73
C PHE A 161 48.11 -9.20 26.84
N ASN A 162 48.89 -9.12 25.76
CA ASN A 162 48.77 -8.09 24.74
C ASN A 162 48.91 -8.71 23.35
N ASN A 163 48.01 -8.36 22.43
CA ASN A 163 48.01 -8.84 21.05
C ASN A 163 49.33 -8.63 20.27
N VAL A 164 50.19 -7.70 20.68
CA VAL A 164 51.47 -7.41 20.00
C VAL A 164 52.66 -8.19 20.57
N PHE A 165 52.68 -8.44 21.89
CA PHE A 165 53.86 -8.97 22.59
C PHE A 165 53.57 -10.21 23.43
N GLY A 166 52.34 -10.73 23.38
CA GLY A 166 51.98 -11.95 24.07
C GLY A 166 51.73 -11.80 25.55
N TYR A 167 51.97 -12.90 26.28
CA TYR A 167 51.90 -12.92 27.74
C TYR A 167 53.14 -12.26 28.35
N TYR A 168 52.95 -11.52 29.44
CA TYR A 168 54.03 -10.82 30.13
C TYR A 168 53.80 -10.77 31.63
N LEU A 169 54.91 -10.66 32.38
CA LEU A 169 54.93 -10.30 33.79
C LEU A 169 55.04 -8.78 33.92
N GLU A 170 54.06 -8.17 34.56
CA GLU A 170 54.05 -6.74 34.84
C GLU A 170 54.58 -6.44 36.24
N VAL A 171 55.61 -5.61 36.30
CA VAL A 171 56.27 -5.18 37.53
C VAL A 171 56.16 -3.68 37.65
N THR A 172 55.70 -3.17 38.80
CA THR A 172 55.64 -1.73 39.05
C THR A 172 57.04 -1.15 39.23
N ASN A 173 57.22 0.14 38.92
CA ASN A 173 58.53 0.80 39.03
C ASN A 173 59.14 0.69 40.45
N ALA A 174 58.32 0.56 41.50
CA ALA A 174 58.73 0.39 42.89
C ALA A 174 59.45 -0.95 43.18
N HIS A 175 59.38 -1.92 42.28
CA HIS A 175 59.98 -3.25 42.43
C HIS A 175 60.96 -3.60 41.31
N LYS A 176 61.32 -2.62 40.47
CA LYS A 176 62.21 -2.81 39.32
C LYS A 176 63.57 -3.40 39.71
N ASP A 177 64.13 -2.96 40.84
CA ASP A 177 65.44 -3.44 41.33
C ASP A 177 65.40 -4.91 41.82
N LYS A 178 64.20 -5.48 41.99
CA LYS A 178 64.00 -6.88 42.40
C LYS A 178 63.84 -7.85 41.23
N VAL A 179 63.84 -7.34 39.98
CA VAL A 179 63.67 -8.16 38.79
C VAL A 179 64.94 -8.95 38.50
N PRO A 180 64.88 -10.28 38.35
CA PRO A 180 66.04 -11.11 38.01
C PRO A 180 66.65 -10.77 36.65
N GLN A 181 67.96 -10.97 36.48
CA GLN A 181 68.64 -10.70 35.21
C GLN A 181 68.23 -11.65 34.09
N GLU A 182 67.73 -12.85 34.41
CA GLU A 182 67.24 -13.81 33.43
C GLU A 182 65.90 -13.43 32.78
N TRP A 183 65.21 -12.39 33.27
CA TRP A 183 63.95 -11.93 32.67
C TRP A 183 64.22 -11.02 31.47
N GLU A 184 63.66 -11.36 30.31
CA GLU A 184 63.80 -10.55 29.11
C GLU A 184 62.76 -9.42 29.13
N ARG A 185 63.22 -8.16 29.06
CA ARG A 185 62.32 -6.99 29.04
C ARG A 185 61.65 -6.84 27.67
N ARG A 186 60.31 -6.77 27.66
CA ARG A 186 59.48 -6.63 26.44
C ARG A 186 59.01 -5.21 26.19
N GLN A 187 58.58 -4.48 27.22
CA GLN A 187 58.00 -3.14 27.07
C GLN A 187 58.17 -2.32 28.36
N THR A 188 58.42 -1.01 28.21
CA THR A 188 58.45 -0.05 29.33
C THR A 188 57.22 0.85 29.24
N LEU A 189 56.48 0.97 30.34
CA LEU A 189 55.34 1.88 30.52
C LEU A 189 55.70 2.97 31.53
N VAL A 190 54.83 3.98 31.64
CA VAL A 190 55.05 5.14 32.53
C VAL A 190 55.21 4.70 34.00
N ASN A 191 54.48 3.68 34.44
CA ASN A 191 54.44 3.24 35.86
C ASN A 191 54.89 1.77 36.08
N SER A 192 55.18 1.02 35.02
CA SER A 192 55.52 -0.41 35.09
C SER A 192 56.45 -0.85 33.95
N GLU A 193 57.17 -1.95 34.16
CA GLU A 193 57.92 -2.65 33.12
C GLU A 193 57.33 -4.05 32.91
N ARG A 194 57.32 -4.50 31.66
CA ARG A 194 56.81 -5.81 31.23
C ARG A 194 57.97 -6.71 30.83
N TYR A 195 57.98 -7.93 31.36
CA TYR A 195 59.03 -8.92 31.14
C TYR A 195 58.45 -10.26 30.69
N ILE A 196 59.30 -11.12 30.14
CA ILE A 196 58.97 -12.51 29.84
C ILE A 196 60.06 -13.44 30.39
N THR A 197 59.65 -14.60 30.89
CA THR A 197 60.57 -15.67 31.29
C THR A 197 60.58 -16.75 30.22
N GLN A 198 61.64 -17.58 30.19
CA GLN A 198 61.71 -18.72 29.28
C GLN A 198 60.53 -19.68 29.47
N GLU A 199 60.15 -19.97 30.72
CA GLU A 199 58.99 -20.81 31.05
C GLU A 199 57.67 -20.19 30.56
N LEU A 200 57.48 -18.87 30.74
CA LEU A 200 56.28 -18.18 30.27
C LEU A 200 56.19 -18.17 28.74
N LYS A 201 57.34 -18.03 28.04
CA LYS A 201 57.42 -18.06 26.59
C LYS A 201 57.07 -19.43 26.01
N GLU A 202 57.61 -20.51 26.56
CA GLU A 202 57.29 -21.88 26.12
C GLU A 202 55.80 -22.21 26.32
N TYR A 203 55.21 -21.69 27.39
CA TYR A 203 53.79 -21.89 27.67
C TYR A 203 52.90 -21.00 26.80
N GLU A 204 53.32 -19.77 26.49
CA GLU A 204 52.67 -18.90 25.51
C GLU A 204 52.58 -19.57 24.14
N GLU A 205 53.69 -20.13 23.63
CA GLU A 205 53.70 -20.83 22.33
C GLU A 205 52.71 -22.01 22.30
N LYS A 206 52.59 -22.75 23.42
CA LYS A 206 51.60 -23.83 23.56
C LYS A 206 50.16 -23.31 23.59
N ILE A 207 49.90 -22.24 24.33
CA ILE A 207 48.56 -21.64 24.44
C ILE A 207 48.13 -21.08 23.10
N LEU A 208 48.95 -20.24 22.46
CA LEU A 208 48.62 -19.62 21.17
C LEU A 208 48.43 -20.68 20.08
N GLY A 209 49.29 -21.71 20.03
CA GLY A 209 49.14 -22.81 19.10
C GLY A 209 47.85 -23.62 19.33
N ALA A 210 47.40 -23.76 20.57
CA ALA A 210 46.12 -24.39 20.89
C ALA A 210 44.93 -23.50 20.50
N GLU A 211 44.98 -22.18 20.76
CA GLU A 211 43.95 -21.22 20.35
C GLU A 211 43.76 -21.19 18.82
N GLU A 212 44.86 -21.19 18.05
CA GLU A 212 44.83 -21.23 16.59
C GLU A 212 44.19 -22.53 16.07
N LYS A 213 44.59 -23.69 16.62
CA LYS A 213 44.01 -24.99 16.25
C LYS A 213 42.52 -25.10 16.62
N ILE A 214 42.14 -24.59 17.79
CA ILE A 214 40.73 -24.53 18.20
C ILE A 214 39.92 -23.72 17.20
N LEU A 215 40.42 -22.55 16.80
CA LEU A 215 39.74 -21.71 15.83
C LEU A 215 39.63 -22.39 14.46
N GLU A 216 40.68 -23.09 14.02
CA GLU A 216 40.66 -23.87 12.77
C GLU A 216 39.59 -24.97 12.81
N ILE A 217 39.59 -25.79 13.87
CA ILE A 217 38.64 -26.89 14.06
C ILE A 217 37.21 -26.35 14.15
N GLU A 218 36.94 -25.32 14.97
CA GLU A 218 35.61 -24.71 15.06
C GLU A 218 35.15 -24.13 13.72
N THR A 219 36.04 -23.51 12.95
CA THR A 219 35.72 -22.98 11.62
C THR A 219 35.35 -24.11 10.65
N GLN A 220 36.09 -25.22 10.67
CA GLN A 220 35.79 -26.40 9.86
C GLN A 220 34.45 -27.03 10.25
N LEU A 221 34.22 -27.25 11.53
CA LEU A 221 32.95 -27.78 12.06
C LEU A 221 31.77 -26.87 11.66
N PHE A 222 31.93 -25.55 11.78
CA PHE A 222 30.89 -24.59 11.41
C PHE A 222 30.60 -24.62 9.91
N ASN A 223 31.62 -24.65 9.06
CA ASN A 223 31.42 -24.75 7.62
C ASN A 223 30.70 -26.05 7.24
N ASN A 224 31.04 -27.18 7.86
CA ASN A 224 30.34 -28.45 7.64
C ASN A 224 28.87 -28.40 8.08
N LEU A 225 28.57 -27.73 9.20
CA LEU A 225 27.22 -27.49 9.65
C LEU A 225 26.43 -26.59 8.68
N VAL A 226 27.04 -25.51 8.18
CA VAL A 226 26.44 -24.60 7.20
C VAL A 226 26.15 -25.33 5.88
N LEU A 227 27.05 -26.19 5.42
CA LEU A 227 26.81 -27.05 4.25
C LEU A 227 25.63 -27.98 4.48
N SER A 228 25.55 -28.61 5.66
CA SER A 228 24.41 -29.46 6.03
C SER A 228 23.09 -28.68 6.08
N LEU A 229 23.11 -27.41 6.51
CA LEU A 229 21.95 -26.52 6.50
C LEU A 229 21.54 -26.11 5.08
N ALA A 230 22.50 -25.95 4.17
CA ALA A 230 22.24 -25.55 2.79
C ALA A 230 21.37 -26.57 2.04
N ASP A 231 21.46 -27.86 2.37
CA ASP A 231 20.61 -28.93 1.82
C ASP A 231 19.11 -28.73 2.16
N TYR A 232 18.80 -27.94 3.19
CA TYR A 232 17.44 -27.61 3.61
C TYR A 232 16.96 -26.25 3.11
N THR A 233 17.68 -25.63 2.16
CA THR A 233 17.30 -24.32 1.61
C THR A 233 15.89 -24.33 1.04
N GLU A 234 15.54 -25.30 0.18
CA GLU A 234 14.23 -25.36 -0.45
C GLU A 234 13.08 -25.57 0.57
N PRO A 235 13.13 -26.56 1.50
CA PRO A 235 12.12 -26.69 2.55
C PRO A 235 11.92 -25.43 3.39
N ILE A 236 13.01 -24.74 3.74
CA ILE A 236 12.95 -23.55 4.59
C ILE A 236 12.38 -22.35 3.83
N GLN A 237 12.68 -22.21 2.53
CA GLN A 237 12.03 -21.21 1.67
C GLN A 237 10.53 -21.48 1.50
N LEU A 238 10.13 -22.75 1.33
CA LEU A 238 8.72 -23.11 1.29
C LEU A 238 8.02 -22.75 2.60
N ASN A 239 8.64 -23.06 3.74
CA ASN A 239 8.14 -22.63 5.04
C ASN A 239 7.98 -21.11 5.11
N SER A 240 8.96 -20.32 4.65
CA SER A 240 8.87 -18.85 4.71
C SER A 240 7.66 -18.33 3.94
N LEU A 241 7.41 -18.86 2.74
CA LEU A 241 6.26 -18.48 1.91
C LEU A 241 4.93 -18.82 2.59
N LEU A 242 4.82 -20.02 3.18
CA LEU A 242 3.62 -20.49 3.86
C LEU A 242 3.35 -19.69 5.14
N ILE A 243 4.38 -19.42 5.93
CA ILE A 243 4.30 -18.58 7.12
C ILE A 243 3.93 -17.14 6.76
N ALA A 244 4.53 -16.55 5.73
CA ALA A 244 4.20 -15.21 5.27
C ALA A 244 2.74 -15.12 4.78
N ARG A 245 2.23 -16.18 4.13
CA ARG A 245 0.80 -16.28 3.76
C ARG A 245 -0.08 -16.30 5.00
N LEU A 246 0.27 -17.09 6.02
CA LEU A 246 -0.50 -17.18 7.26
C LEU A 246 -0.48 -15.86 8.04
N ASP A 247 0.68 -15.20 8.12
CA ASP A 247 0.85 -13.88 8.75
C ASP A 247 -0.06 -12.82 8.09
N CYS A 248 -0.10 -12.79 6.75
CA CYS A 248 -1.01 -11.89 6.03
C CYS A 248 -2.49 -12.15 6.37
N LEU A 249 -2.90 -13.41 6.46
CA LEU A 249 -4.28 -13.80 6.77
C LEU A 249 -4.65 -13.49 8.22
N LEU A 250 -3.72 -13.71 9.15
CA LEU A 250 -3.87 -13.35 10.56
C LEU A 250 -3.97 -11.82 10.73
N SER A 251 -3.22 -11.06 9.96
CA SER A 251 -3.32 -9.60 9.90
C SER A 251 -4.70 -9.15 9.38
N PHE A 252 -5.24 -9.80 8.35
CA PHE A 252 -6.60 -9.54 7.87
C PHE A 252 -7.66 -9.82 8.94
N ALA A 253 -7.57 -10.95 9.65
CA ALA A 253 -8.47 -11.28 10.75
C ALA A 253 -8.42 -10.24 11.87
N THR A 254 -7.20 -9.84 12.26
CA THR A 254 -6.98 -8.81 13.30
C THR A 254 -7.61 -7.47 12.92
N VAL A 255 -7.40 -7.01 11.68
CA VAL A 255 -7.98 -5.76 11.18
C VAL A 255 -9.49 -5.84 11.07
N ALA A 256 -10.02 -7.00 10.63
CA ALA A 256 -11.45 -7.20 10.49
C ALA A 256 -12.19 -7.10 11.83
N ILE A 257 -11.64 -7.73 12.89
CA ILE A 257 -12.18 -7.62 14.26
C ILE A 257 -12.09 -6.17 14.74
N LYS A 258 -10.91 -5.55 14.64
CA LYS A 258 -10.68 -4.19 15.15
C LYS A 258 -11.63 -3.16 14.55
N ASN A 259 -11.91 -3.26 13.25
CA ASN A 259 -12.66 -2.25 12.50
C ASN A 259 -14.09 -2.68 12.16
N ASN A 260 -14.58 -3.80 12.73
CA ASN A 260 -15.89 -4.38 12.46
C ASN A 260 -16.16 -4.56 10.96
N TYR A 261 -15.27 -5.26 10.26
CA TYR A 261 -15.46 -5.59 8.85
C TYR A 261 -16.24 -6.90 8.70
N ILE A 262 -16.92 -7.05 7.56
CA ILE A 262 -17.75 -8.23 7.25
C ILE A 262 -17.13 -9.06 6.14
N LYS A 263 -17.43 -10.36 6.12
CA LYS A 263 -17.07 -11.26 5.01
C LYS A 263 -17.86 -10.86 3.76
N PRO A 264 -17.20 -10.45 2.65
CA PRO A 264 -17.90 -10.20 1.40
C PRO A 264 -18.35 -11.51 0.75
N GLN A 265 -19.48 -11.49 0.06
CA GLN A 265 -19.93 -12.57 -0.81
C GLN A 265 -19.35 -12.36 -2.22
N ILE A 266 -18.46 -13.25 -2.64
CA ILE A 266 -17.89 -13.24 -4.00
C ILE A 266 -18.74 -14.10 -4.93
N ASN A 267 -19.02 -13.59 -6.13
CA ASN A 267 -19.82 -14.34 -7.11
C ASN A 267 -19.41 -14.04 -8.56
N ASP A 268 -19.96 -14.82 -9.50
CA ASP A 268 -19.67 -14.69 -10.92
C ASP A 268 -20.59 -13.71 -11.65
N SER A 269 -21.50 -13.05 -10.93
CA SER A 269 -22.38 -12.03 -11.52
C SER A 269 -21.59 -10.78 -11.93
N PHE A 270 -22.30 -9.83 -12.52
CA PHE A 270 -21.76 -8.49 -12.81
C PHE A 270 -22.24 -7.44 -11.81
N ILE A 271 -22.75 -7.86 -10.65
CA ILE A 271 -23.34 -6.97 -9.65
C ILE A 271 -22.29 -6.54 -8.63
N ILE A 272 -22.24 -5.26 -8.29
CA ILE A 272 -21.56 -4.73 -7.10
C ILE A 272 -22.66 -4.16 -6.22
N ASP A 273 -22.93 -4.81 -5.08
CA ASP A 273 -23.90 -4.32 -4.08
C ASP A 273 -23.21 -4.19 -2.71
N ILE A 274 -23.05 -2.95 -2.25
CA ILE A 274 -22.42 -2.59 -1.00
C ILE A 274 -23.45 -1.85 -0.15
N LYS A 275 -23.76 -2.37 1.04
CA LYS A 275 -24.62 -1.71 2.03
C LYS A 275 -23.78 -1.10 3.14
N ASN A 276 -24.08 0.16 3.47
CA ASN A 276 -23.37 0.94 4.47
C ASN A 276 -21.84 0.83 4.38
N GLY A 277 -21.30 0.93 3.15
CA GLY A 277 -19.87 0.92 2.93
C GLY A 277 -19.21 2.14 3.59
N ARG A 278 -17.99 1.95 4.09
CA ARG A 278 -17.15 2.99 4.70
C ARG A 278 -15.79 3.00 4.02
N HIS A 279 -15.11 4.14 4.02
CA HIS A 279 -13.78 4.24 3.44
C HIS A 279 -12.73 3.75 4.45
N PRO A 280 -11.98 2.67 4.18
CA PRO A 280 -11.15 1.97 5.19
C PRO A 280 -10.00 2.82 5.76
N VAL A 281 -9.52 3.82 5.02
CA VAL A 281 -8.50 4.77 5.50
C VAL A 281 -9.12 5.96 6.23
N ILE A 282 -10.04 6.69 5.59
CA ILE A 282 -10.64 7.91 6.16
C ILE A 282 -11.40 7.62 7.45
N GLU A 283 -12.08 6.46 7.58
CA GLU A 283 -12.81 6.13 8.81
C GLU A 283 -11.92 6.08 10.05
N ASN A 284 -10.64 5.72 9.87
CA ASN A 284 -9.64 5.65 10.94
C ASN A 284 -8.94 7.00 11.21
N GLN A 285 -9.22 8.03 10.39
CA GLN A 285 -8.64 9.37 10.50
C GLN A 285 -9.67 10.41 10.98
N MET A 286 -10.88 9.98 11.34
CA MET A 286 -11.91 10.87 11.84
C MET A 286 -11.52 11.48 13.19
N PRO A 287 -11.83 12.77 13.44
CA PRO A 287 -11.61 13.38 14.75
C PRO A 287 -12.33 12.62 15.89
N PRO A 288 -11.81 12.67 17.13
CA PRO A 288 -12.49 12.08 18.27
C PRO A 288 -13.94 12.59 18.41
N GLY A 289 -14.90 11.67 18.47
CA GLY A 289 -16.33 11.99 18.55
C GLY A 289 -17.05 12.12 17.21
N GLU A 290 -16.34 12.07 16.07
CA GLU A 290 -16.94 12.03 14.74
C GLU A 290 -16.93 10.62 14.14
N ALA A 291 -18.05 10.22 13.53
CA ALA A 291 -18.17 8.94 12.83
C ALA A 291 -18.17 9.14 11.31
N TYR A 292 -17.54 8.21 10.59
CA TYR A 292 -17.64 8.17 9.13
C TYR A 292 -19.08 7.85 8.70
N ILE A 293 -19.60 8.57 7.70
CA ILE A 293 -20.98 8.41 7.23
C ILE A 293 -21.03 7.32 6.15
N PRO A 294 -21.69 6.18 6.41
CA PRO A 294 -21.67 5.05 5.49
C PRO A 294 -22.67 5.23 4.33
N ASN A 295 -22.33 4.67 3.17
CA ASN A 295 -23.10 4.83 1.93
C ASN A 295 -23.41 3.50 1.24
N ASN A 296 -24.57 3.43 0.60
CA ASN A 296 -24.96 2.30 -0.23
C ASN A 296 -24.49 2.52 -1.67
N VAL A 297 -23.97 1.49 -2.32
CA VAL A 297 -23.57 1.52 -3.72
C VAL A 297 -24.11 0.27 -4.40
N TYR A 298 -24.86 0.46 -5.49
CA TYR A 298 -25.36 -0.62 -6.33
C TYR A 298 -24.97 -0.34 -7.78
N LEU A 299 -24.36 -1.31 -8.46
CA LEU A 299 -24.00 -1.24 -9.87
C LEU A 299 -24.24 -2.61 -10.53
N ASP A 300 -24.81 -2.63 -11.72
CA ASP A 300 -24.94 -3.83 -12.55
C ASP A 300 -24.89 -3.47 -14.04
N ASN A 301 -24.80 -4.46 -14.93
CA ASN A 301 -24.71 -4.19 -16.37
C ASN A 301 -26.09 -3.99 -17.06
N LYS A 302 -27.22 -4.02 -16.31
CA LYS A 302 -28.58 -4.13 -16.88
C LYS A 302 -29.53 -2.99 -16.48
N LYS A 303 -29.62 -2.65 -15.20
CA LYS A 303 -30.53 -1.66 -14.61
C LYS A 303 -29.81 -0.39 -14.19
N GLN A 304 -28.60 -0.50 -13.63
CA GLN A 304 -27.83 0.63 -13.08
C GLN A 304 -26.35 0.45 -13.42
N GLN A 305 -26.03 0.73 -14.68
CA GLN A 305 -24.68 0.62 -15.22
C GLN A 305 -23.84 1.83 -14.85
N ILE A 306 -24.41 3.02 -15.02
CA ILE A 306 -23.72 4.29 -14.82
C ILE A 306 -24.46 5.05 -13.73
N VAL A 307 -23.71 5.47 -12.71
CA VAL A 307 -24.22 6.34 -11.66
C VAL A 307 -23.56 7.70 -11.81
N ILE A 308 -24.37 8.72 -12.13
CA ILE A 308 -23.94 10.12 -12.20
C ILE A 308 -24.13 10.71 -10.80
N ILE A 309 -23.03 11.22 -10.22
CA ILE A 309 -22.99 11.73 -8.86
C ILE A 309 -22.73 13.23 -8.93
N THR A 310 -23.76 14.03 -8.64
CA THR A 310 -23.65 15.47 -8.54
C THR A 310 -23.54 15.92 -7.08
N GLY A 311 -23.14 17.17 -6.89
CA GLY A 311 -23.09 17.80 -5.58
C GLY A 311 -21.87 18.70 -5.43
N PRO A 312 -21.85 19.55 -4.41
CA PRO A 312 -20.80 20.55 -4.25
C PRO A 312 -19.41 19.92 -4.07
N ASN A 313 -18.38 20.73 -4.29
CA ASN A 313 -17.00 20.35 -3.95
C ASN A 313 -16.90 20.08 -2.44
N MET A 314 -15.98 19.19 -2.04
CA MET A 314 -15.80 18.73 -0.65
C MET A 314 -16.98 17.95 -0.04
N SER A 315 -18.05 17.66 -0.79
CA SER A 315 -19.19 16.87 -0.30
C SER A 315 -18.86 15.39 -0.04
N GLY A 316 -17.75 14.88 -0.58
CA GLY A 316 -17.32 13.49 -0.40
C GLY A 316 -17.50 12.59 -1.63
N LYS A 317 -17.79 13.15 -2.81
CA LYS A 317 -17.89 12.39 -4.08
C LYS A 317 -16.65 11.52 -4.35
N SER A 318 -15.47 12.11 -4.37
CA SER A 318 -14.20 11.40 -4.61
C SER A 318 -13.93 10.32 -3.56
N ALA A 319 -14.28 10.58 -2.29
CA ALA A 319 -14.15 9.60 -1.22
C ALA A 319 -15.06 8.39 -1.44
N LEU A 320 -16.30 8.60 -1.90
CA LEU A 320 -17.23 7.53 -2.25
C LEU A 320 -16.76 6.68 -3.43
N LEU A 321 -16.22 7.31 -4.48
CA LEU A 321 -15.63 6.61 -5.63
C LEU A 321 -14.47 5.72 -5.16
N ARG A 322 -13.50 6.30 -4.46
CA ARG A 322 -12.32 5.58 -3.95
C ARG A 322 -12.71 4.46 -2.98
N GLN A 323 -13.66 4.71 -2.10
CA GLN A 323 -14.21 3.70 -1.19
C GLN A 323 -14.72 2.48 -1.95
N THR A 324 -15.50 2.69 -3.02
CA THR A 324 -16.08 1.59 -3.80
C THR A 324 -14.97 0.73 -4.42
N ALA A 325 -13.95 1.36 -5.02
CA ALA A 325 -12.80 0.62 -5.54
C ALA A 325 -12.04 -0.13 -4.45
N LEU A 326 -11.78 0.50 -3.30
CA LEU A 326 -11.07 -0.15 -2.19
C LEU A 326 -11.82 -1.37 -1.66
N ILE A 327 -13.15 -1.30 -1.52
CA ILE A 327 -13.97 -2.45 -1.09
C ILE A 327 -13.87 -3.60 -2.11
N VAL A 328 -13.91 -3.30 -3.41
CA VAL A 328 -13.73 -4.32 -4.47
C VAL A 328 -12.34 -4.95 -4.40
N LEU A 329 -11.29 -4.13 -4.26
CA LEU A 329 -9.91 -4.60 -4.16
C LEU A 329 -9.71 -5.48 -2.92
N MET A 330 -10.17 -5.03 -1.74
CA MET A 330 -10.11 -5.80 -0.49
C MET A 330 -10.85 -7.14 -0.60
N SER A 331 -12.04 -7.13 -1.22
CA SER A 331 -12.82 -8.35 -1.48
C SER A 331 -12.01 -9.35 -2.32
N GLN A 332 -11.43 -8.92 -3.43
CA GLN A 332 -10.62 -9.77 -4.32
C GLN A 332 -9.21 -10.08 -3.79
N MET A 333 -8.74 -9.39 -2.77
CA MET A 333 -7.55 -9.81 -2.01
C MET A 333 -7.85 -11.00 -1.08
N GLY A 334 -9.12 -11.23 -0.75
CA GLY A 334 -9.55 -12.21 0.25
C GLY A 334 -9.58 -11.66 1.68
N CYS A 335 -9.83 -10.35 1.83
CA CYS A 335 -9.99 -9.69 3.12
C CYS A 335 -11.45 -9.34 3.38
N PHE A 336 -11.84 -9.25 4.66
CA PHE A 336 -13.14 -8.71 5.05
C PHE A 336 -13.19 -7.20 4.75
N VAL A 337 -14.39 -6.67 4.54
CA VAL A 337 -14.58 -5.31 4.00
C VAL A 337 -15.36 -4.38 4.94
N PRO A 338 -15.11 -3.05 4.87
CA PRO A 338 -15.78 -2.04 5.68
C PRO A 338 -17.23 -1.79 5.20
N ALA A 339 -18.15 -2.70 5.46
CA ALA A 339 -19.57 -2.58 5.08
C ALA A 339 -20.46 -3.28 6.11
N SER A 340 -21.79 -3.10 6.02
CA SER A 340 -22.74 -3.98 6.74
C SER A 340 -23.07 -5.24 5.93
N SER A 341 -23.02 -5.16 4.60
CA SER A 341 -23.04 -6.31 3.70
C SER A 341 -22.40 -5.95 2.37
N ALA A 342 -21.74 -6.91 1.71
CA ALA A 342 -21.15 -6.70 0.39
C ALA A 342 -21.31 -7.96 -0.46
N SER A 343 -21.92 -7.82 -1.64
CA SER A 343 -22.00 -8.84 -2.68
C SER A 343 -21.29 -8.32 -3.92
N ILE A 344 -20.15 -8.93 -4.25
CA ILE A 344 -19.21 -8.44 -5.25
C ILE A 344 -19.02 -9.49 -6.34
N GLY A 345 -19.54 -9.18 -7.53
CA GLY A 345 -19.19 -9.87 -8.76
C GLY A 345 -17.73 -9.60 -9.14
N LEU A 346 -17.01 -10.61 -9.63
CA LEU A 346 -15.60 -10.47 -9.98
C LEU A 346 -15.35 -9.31 -10.95
N VAL A 347 -14.39 -8.46 -10.61
CA VAL A 347 -13.89 -7.32 -11.39
C VAL A 347 -12.50 -7.66 -11.94
N ASP A 348 -12.30 -7.45 -13.24
CA ASP A 348 -11.04 -7.75 -13.91
C ASP A 348 -10.08 -6.55 -13.96
N LYS A 349 -10.63 -5.34 -14.04
CA LYS A 349 -9.91 -4.07 -14.12
C LYS A 349 -10.68 -2.98 -13.36
N VAL A 350 -9.96 -2.21 -12.55
CA VAL A 350 -10.46 -0.98 -11.95
C VAL A 350 -9.75 0.18 -12.63
N PHE A 351 -10.51 1.02 -13.33
CA PHE A 351 -10.01 2.21 -13.98
C PHE A 351 -10.35 3.43 -13.13
N THR A 352 -9.39 4.32 -12.95
CA THR A 352 -9.58 5.56 -12.20
C THR A 352 -9.07 6.72 -13.01
N ARG A 353 -9.94 7.69 -13.24
CA ARG A 353 -9.58 9.06 -13.57
C ARG A 353 -10.00 9.91 -12.39
N VAL A 354 -9.11 10.06 -11.42
CA VAL A 354 -9.30 10.91 -10.24
C VAL A 354 -8.14 11.89 -10.28
N GLY A 355 -8.45 13.18 -10.48
CA GLY A 355 -7.54 14.26 -10.87
C GLY A 355 -6.05 14.06 -10.51
N ALA A 356 -5.19 14.28 -11.50
CA ALA A 356 -3.74 14.21 -11.33
C ALA A 356 -3.27 15.37 -10.43
N SER A 357 -2.35 15.09 -9.51
CA SER A 357 -1.45 16.12 -8.99
C SER A 357 -0.61 16.62 -10.16
N ASP A 358 -0.59 17.95 -10.37
CA ASP A 358 0.06 18.59 -11.50
C ASP A 358 1.48 18.07 -11.71
N ASN A 359 1.72 17.45 -12.87
CA ASN A 359 3.05 17.01 -13.28
C ASN A 359 3.64 18.09 -14.20
N ILE A 360 4.03 19.21 -13.61
CA ILE A 360 4.58 20.38 -14.32
C ILE A 360 5.87 20.02 -15.09
N SER A 361 6.53 18.91 -14.72
CA SER A 361 7.81 18.46 -15.25
C SER A 361 7.77 17.82 -16.64
N SER A 362 6.62 17.32 -17.13
CA SER A 362 6.53 16.58 -18.40
C SER A 362 6.18 17.44 -19.63
N GLY A 363 5.88 18.73 -19.46
CA GLY A 363 5.58 19.63 -20.59
C GLY A 363 4.27 19.35 -21.34
N GLU A 364 3.47 18.37 -20.90
CA GLU A 364 2.16 18.05 -21.49
C GLU A 364 1.06 18.90 -20.84
N SER A 365 0.10 19.38 -21.65
CA SER A 365 -1.09 20.05 -21.13
C SER A 365 -1.86 19.10 -20.20
N THR A 366 -2.30 19.59 -19.04
CA THR A 366 -3.08 18.81 -18.07
C THR A 366 -4.34 18.19 -18.70
N PHE A 367 -4.94 18.90 -19.67
CA PHE A 367 -6.07 18.41 -20.44
C PHE A 367 -5.69 17.27 -21.40
N MET A 368 -4.51 17.32 -22.03
CA MET A 368 -4.05 16.24 -22.92
C MET A 368 -3.78 14.96 -22.13
N VAL A 369 -3.15 15.07 -20.96
CA VAL A 369 -2.95 13.92 -20.05
C VAL A 369 -4.30 13.30 -19.68
N GLU A 370 -5.28 14.13 -19.32
CA GLU A 370 -6.64 13.67 -19.02
C GLU A 370 -7.30 12.95 -20.19
N MET A 371 -7.16 13.46 -21.42
CA MET A 371 -7.71 12.83 -22.62
C MET A 371 -7.00 11.51 -22.94
N ASN A 372 -5.68 11.43 -22.77
CA ASN A 372 -4.91 10.20 -22.96
C ASN A 372 -5.27 9.12 -21.93
N GLU A 373 -5.40 9.49 -20.65
CA GLU A 373 -5.89 8.59 -19.60
C GLU A 373 -7.29 8.07 -19.94
N THR A 374 -8.19 8.97 -20.33
CA THR A 374 -9.56 8.61 -20.71
C THR A 374 -9.59 7.68 -21.92
N ALA A 375 -8.81 7.97 -22.97
CA ALA A 375 -8.69 7.11 -24.14
C ALA A 375 -8.16 5.72 -23.78
N SER A 376 -7.15 5.65 -22.90
CA SER A 376 -6.62 4.38 -22.39
C SER A 376 -7.68 3.56 -21.67
N ILE A 377 -8.53 4.19 -20.85
CA ILE A 377 -9.68 3.54 -20.21
C ILE A 377 -10.63 2.99 -21.26
N LEU A 378 -11.10 3.83 -22.19
CA LEU A 378 -12.11 3.46 -23.19
C LEU A 378 -11.65 2.32 -24.10
N ASN A 379 -10.38 2.28 -24.47
CA ASN A 379 -9.82 1.24 -25.32
C ASN A 379 -9.61 -0.12 -24.61
N ASN A 380 -9.70 -0.17 -23.27
CA ASN A 380 -9.37 -1.36 -22.48
C ASN A 380 -10.54 -1.90 -21.64
N ILE A 381 -11.76 -1.42 -21.85
CA ILE A 381 -12.95 -1.81 -21.08
C ILE A 381 -13.38 -3.27 -21.30
N SER A 382 -14.09 -3.82 -20.32
CA SER A 382 -14.77 -5.12 -20.40
C SER A 382 -16.10 -5.08 -19.63
N ASN A 383 -16.90 -6.15 -19.73
CA ASN A 383 -18.12 -6.32 -18.92
C ASN A 383 -17.85 -6.40 -17.41
N ARG A 384 -16.63 -6.78 -17.00
CA ARG A 384 -16.21 -6.88 -15.60
C ARG A 384 -15.50 -5.64 -15.09
N SER A 385 -15.24 -4.64 -15.93
CA SER A 385 -14.55 -3.43 -15.50
C SER A 385 -15.41 -2.56 -14.58
N LEU A 386 -14.74 -1.94 -13.61
CA LEU A 386 -15.25 -0.85 -12.78
C LEU A 386 -14.49 0.43 -13.17
N ILE A 387 -15.21 1.46 -13.58
CA ILE A 387 -14.64 2.73 -14.02
C ILE A 387 -15.08 3.84 -13.07
N LEU A 388 -14.11 4.59 -12.54
CA LEU A 388 -14.32 5.73 -11.67
C LEU A 388 -13.85 6.99 -12.40
N LEU A 389 -14.79 7.86 -12.75
CA LEU A 389 -14.52 9.13 -13.41
C LEU A 389 -14.85 10.26 -12.43
N ASP A 390 -13.86 11.09 -12.12
CA ASP A 390 -14.01 12.24 -11.23
C ASP A 390 -13.69 13.51 -12.01
N GLU A 391 -14.73 14.29 -12.29
CA GLU A 391 -14.64 15.65 -12.81
C GLU A 391 -13.92 15.79 -14.18
N ILE A 392 -14.17 14.84 -15.08
CA ILE A 392 -13.69 14.90 -16.47
C ILE A 392 -14.27 16.11 -17.22
N GLY A 393 -13.46 16.74 -18.06
CA GLY A 393 -13.80 17.86 -18.93
C GLY A 393 -13.47 19.22 -18.32
N ARG A 394 -12.90 19.28 -17.11
CA ARG A 394 -12.64 20.55 -16.40
C ARG A 394 -11.51 21.40 -16.97
N GLY A 395 -10.54 20.78 -17.66
CA GLY A 395 -9.36 21.48 -18.19
C GLY A 395 -9.60 22.28 -19.48
N THR A 396 -10.85 22.42 -19.93
CA THR A 396 -11.23 23.08 -21.19
C THR A 396 -12.46 23.99 -21.02
N SER A 397 -12.94 24.59 -22.10
CA SER A 397 -14.16 25.41 -22.11
C SER A 397 -15.35 24.61 -21.55
N THR A 398 -16.27 25.28 -20.86
CA THR A 398 -17.39 24.60 -20.18
C THR A 398 -18.23 23.75 -21.14
N TYR A 399 -18.55 24.28 -22.32
CA TYR A 399 -19.33 23.56 -23.33
C TYR A 399 -18.57 22.39 -23.96
N ASP A 400 -17.27 22.54 -24.24
CA ASP A 400 -16.45 21.43 -24.72
C ASP A 400 -16.36 20.33 -23.65
N GLY A 401 -16.15 20.72 -22.39
CA GLY A 401 -16.06 19.80 -21.25
C GLY A 401 -17.34 18.99 -21.05
N ILE A 402 -18.50 19.65 -21.06
CA ILE A 402 -19.82 19.01 -21.01
C ILE A 402 -19.99 18.06 -22.19
N SER A 403 -19.68 18.51 -23.41
CA SER A 403 -19.84 17.73 -24.64
C SER A 403 -19.00 16.45 -24.63
N ILE A 404 -17.75 16.54 -24.18
CA ILE A 404 -16.84 15.40 -24.06
C ILE A 404 -17.33 14.44 -22.97
N ALA A 405 -17.70 14.95 -21.79
CA ALA A 405 -18.24 14.13 -20.70
C ALA A 405 -19.52 13.39 -21.11
N TRP A 406 -20.41 14.07 -21.84
CA TRP A 406 -21.62 13.48 -22.41
C TRP A 406 -21.30 12.39 -23.43
N ALA A 407 -20.40 12.67 -24.38
CA ALA A 407 -20.00 11.73 -25.42
C ALA A 407 -19.36 10.46 -24.83
N ILE A 408 -18.46 10.61 -23.84
CA ILE A 408 -17.84 9.49 -23.12
C ILE A 408 -18.92 8.65 -22.42
N THR A 409 -19.84 9.30 -21.72
CA THR A 409 -20.92 8.61 -20.99
C THR A 409 -21.84 7.86 -21.96
N ALA A 410 -22.22 8.50 -23.06
CA ALA A 410 -23.03 7.89 -24.12
C ALA A 410 -22.32 6.70 -24.77
N TYR A 411 -21.02 6.84 -25.05
CA TYR A 411 -20.18 5.77 -25.58
C TYR A 411 -20.16 4.56 -24.63
N LEU A 412 -19.86 4.77 -23.33
CA LEU A 412 -19.85 3.70 -22.33
C LEU A 412 -21.22 3.03 -22.14
N HIS A 413 -22.31 3.80 -22.23
CA HIS A 413 -23.67 3.26 -22.13
C HIS A 413 -24.05 2.44 -23.37
N ASN A 414 -23.76 2.93 -24.56
CA ASN A 414 -24.22 2.35 -25.84
C ASN A 414 -23.21 1.40 -26.48
N HIS A 415 -22.05 1.18 -25.86
CA HIS A 415 -21.00 0.34 -26.42
C HIS A 415 -21.54 -1.05 -26.82
N PRO A 416 -21.24 -1.53 -28.05
CA PRO A 416 -21.91 -2.71 -28.62
C PRO A 416 -21.59 -4.01 -27.89
N ALA A 417 -20.33 -4.20 -27.46
CA ALA A 417 -19.87 -5.46 -26.88
C ALA A 417 -19.78 -5.47 -25.33
N PHE A 418 -19.39 -4.35 -24.72
CA PHE A 418 -19.06 -4.25 -23.31
C PHE A 418 -19.92 -3.24 -22.59
N ARG A 419 -20.34 -3.56 -21.37
CA ARG A 419 -21.11 -2.69 -20.47
C ARG A 419 -20.39 -2.61 -19.13
N PRO A 420 -19.31 -1.83 -19.01
CA PRO A 420 -18.60 -1.65 -17.75
C PRO A 420 -19.49 -0.92 -16.73
N LYS A 421 -19.24 -1.14 -15.45
CA LYS A 421 -19.89 -0.38 -14.37
C LYS A 421 -19.15 0.93 -14.17
N VAL A 422 -19.88 2.04 -14.06
CA VAL A 422 -19.29 3.38 -14.03
C VAL A 422 -19.84 4.18 -12.87
N MET A 423 -18.96 4.81 -12.10
CA MET A 423 -19.31 5.90 -11.20
C MET A 423 -18.70 7.17 -11.75
N PHE A 424 -19.54 8.13 -12.10
CA PHE A 424 -19.11 9.41 -12.65
C PHE A 424 -19.49 10.54 -11.67
N ALA A 425 -18.52 11.01 -10.90
CA ALA A 425 -18.66 12.24 -10.13
C ALA A 425 -18.44 13.46 -11.04
N THR A 426 -19.42 14.36 -11.10
CA THR A 426 -19.35 15.54 -11.95
C THR A 426 -19.95 16.77 -11.27
N HIS A 427 -19.63 17.92 -11.86
CA HIS A 427 -20.21 19.23 -11.54
C HIS A 427 -21.13 19.72 -12.67
N TYR A 428 -21.15 19.03 -13.79
CA TYR A 428 -22.06 19.31 -14.90
C TYR A 428 -23.44 18.74 -14.56
N HIS A 429 -24.37 19.63 -14.22
CA HIS A 429 -25.74 19.27 -13.88
C HIS A 429 -26.53 18.84 -15.12
N GLU A 430 -26.11 19.28 -16.30
CA GLU A 430 -26.63 18.93 -17.62
C GLU A 430 -26.61 17.41 -17.84
N LEU A 431 -25.58 16.72 -17.34
CA LEU A 431 -25.47 15.26 -17.44
C LEU A 431 -26.62 14.52 -16.73
N ASN A 432 -27.34 15.17 -15.80
CA ASN A 432 -28.52 14.56 -15.18
C ASN A 432 -29.62 14.24 -16.20
N GLU A 433 -29.73 15.01 -17.28
CA GLU A 433 -30.74 14.78 -18.32
C GLU A 433 -30.55 13.43 -19.02
N MET A 434 -29.32 12.90 -19.06
CA MET A 434 -29.03 11.61 -19.69
C MET A 434 -29.84 10.46 -19.08
N ALA A 435 -30.18 10.54 -17.78
CA ALA A 435 -30.98 9.52 -17.11
C ALA A 435 -32.43 9.44 -17.62
N THR A 436 -32.93 10.47 -18.31
CA THR A 436 -34.29 10.48 -18.89
C THR A 436 -34.39 9.58 -20.12
N THR A 437 -33.36 9.59 -20.98
CA THR A 437 -33.31 8.85 -22.25
C THR A 437 -32.57 7.52 -22.11
N MET A 438 -31.52 7.46 -21.29
CA MET A 438 -30.66 6.29 -21.12
C MET A 438 -31.00 5.52 -19.83
N LYS A 439 -31.87 4.51 -19.97
CA LYS A 439 -32.49 3.77 -18.83
C LYS A 439 -31.51 3.18 -17.81
N ARG A 440 -30.26 2.87 -18.20
CA ARG A 440 -29.22 2.30 -17.31
C ARG A 440 -28.39 3.35 -16.56
N ILE A 441 -28.64 4.63 -16.83
CA ILE A 441 -28.04 5.76 -16.12
C ILE A 441 -28.95 6.14 -14.96
N LYS A 442 -28.38 6.36 -13.78
CA LYS A 442 -29.09 6.78 -12.58
C LYS A 442 -28.38 7.96 -11.92
N ASN A 443 -29.14 9.00 -11.60
CA ASN A 443 -28.62 10.18 -10.94
C ASN A 443 -28.67 9.99 -9.43
N TYR A 444 -27.59 10.41 -8.78
CA TYR A 444 -27.46 10.51 -7.36
C TYR A 444 -26.80 11.84 -7.02
N HIS A 445 -27.05 12.32 -5.81
CA HIS A 445 -26.36 13.48 -5.27
C HIS A 445 -25.93 13.23 -3.84
N VAL A 446 -24.91 13.96 -3.41
CA VAL A 446 -24.52 13.97 -2.00
C VAL A 446 -25.35 15.03 -1.27
N SER A 447 -26.14 14.60 -0.30
CA SER A 447 -27.09 15.47 0.41
C SER A 447 -26.39 16.56 1.22
N VAL A 448 -26.98 17.74 1.19
CA VAL A 448 -26.54 18.96 1.87
C VAL A 448 -27.70 19.48 2.70
N LYS A 449 -27.45 19.99 3.90
CA LYS A 449 -28.47 20.62 4.74
C LYS A 449 -28.05 22.02 5.12
N GLU A 450 -28.92 22.99 4.91
CA GLU A 450 -28.73 24.36 5.37
C GLU A 450 -29.40 24.55 6.74
N ILE A 451 -28.64 24.99 7.72
CA ILE A 451 -29.14 25.34 9.05
C ILE A 451 -28.52 26.68 9.45
N ASN A 452 -29.34 27.68 9.77
CA ASN A 452 -28.89 29.00 10.26
C ASN A 452 -27.81 29.66 9.36
N ASN A 453 -28.04 29.71 8.04
CA ASN A 453 -27.07 30.21 7.04
C ASN A 453 -25.72 29.44 6.98
N LYS A 454 -25.63 28.25 7.59
CA LYS A 454 -24.48 27.34 7.47
C LYS A 454 -24.87 26.11 6.66
N VAL A 455 -24.04 25.79 5.67
CA VAL A 455 -24.14 24.57 4.86
C VAL A 455 -23.45 23.43 5.61
N ILE A 456 -24.19 22.38 5.94
CA ILE A 456 -23.67 21.16 6.55
C ILE A 456 -23.70 20.05 5.50
N PHE A 457 -22.53 19.53 5.16
CA PHE A 457 -22.42 18.37 4.28
C PHE A 457 -22.78 17.10 5.04
N LEU A 458 -23.94 16.52 4.73
CA LEU A 458 -24.38 15.28 5.36
C LEU A 458 -23.63 14.04 4.83
N ARG A 459 -22.86 14.19 3.74
CA ARG A 459 -22.03 13.14 3.11
C ARG A 459 -22.80 11.83 2.81
N LYS A 460 -24.13 11.90 2.71
CA LYS A 460 -25.01 10.77 2.40
C LYS A 460 -25.42 10.81 0.93
N LEU A 461 -25.25 9.70 0.24
CA LEU A 461 -25.66 9.51 -1.14
C LEU A 461 -27.18 9.32 -1.20
N SER A 462 -27.87 10.15 -1.97
CA SER A 462 -29.33 10.12 -2.15
C SER A 462 -29.68 10.08 -3.65
N PRO A 463 -30.77 9.41 -4.04
CA PRO A 463 -31.20 9.36 -5.44
C PRO A 463 -31.65 10.73 -5.95
N GLY A 464 -31.53 10.95 -7.26
CA GLY A 464 -31.85 12.20 -7.93
C GLY A 464 -30.62 13.08 -8.20
N GLY A 465 -30.73 13.97 -9.18
CA GLY A 465 -29.74 15.01 -9.43
C GLY A 465 -30.06 16.28 -8.63
N THR A 466 -29.07 17.14 -8.45
CA THR A 466 -29.26 18.51 -7.93
C THR A 466 -29.06 19.49 -9.08
N GLU A 467 -29.91 20.52 -9.19
CA GLU A 467 -29.74 21.62 -10.16
C GLU A 467 -29.00 22.82 -9.55
N HIS A 468 -29.01 22.96 -8.22
CA HIS A 468 -28.41 24.11 -7.55
C HIS A 468 -26.92 23.91 -7.27
N SER A 469 -26.12 24.89 -7.70
CA SER A 469 -24.71 24.96 -7.42
C SER A 469 -24.45 25.75 -6.12
N PHE A 470 -23.79 25.11 -5.14
CA PHE A 470 -23.50 25.74 -3.84
C PHE A 470 -22.17 26.53 -3.85
N GLY A 471 -21.63 26.87 -5.03
CA GLY A 471 -20.30 27.49 -5.15
C GLY A 471 -20.17 28.81 -4.39
N ILE A 472 -21.17 29.70 -4.55
CA ILE A 472 -21.22 31.00 -3.86
C ILE A 472 -21.35 30.80 -2.32
N HIS A 473 -22.10 29.79 -1.90
CA HIS A 473 -22.23 29.47 -0.47
C HIS A 473 -20.92 28.93 0.12
N VAL A 474 -20.16 28.12 -0.62
CA VAL A 474 -18.82 27.68 -0.21
C VAL A 474 -17.86 28.87 -0.12
N ALA A 475 -17.92 29.81 -1.06
CA ALA A 475 -17.14 31.05 -1.01
C ALA A 475 -17.44 31.87 0.26
N LYS A 476 -18.71 31.94 0.68
CA LYS A 476 -19.13 32.58 1.94
C LYS A 476 -18.53 31.90 3.17
N ILE A 477 -18.47 30.56 3.19
CA ILE A 477 -17.85 29.79 4.28
C ILE A 477 -16.34 29.98 4.33
N ALA A 478 -15.69 30.12 3.16
CA ALA A 478 -14.27 30.40 3.05
C ALA A 478 -13.90 31.83 3.52
N GLY A 479 -14.87 32.65 3.92
CA GLY A 479 -14.65 34.00 4.42
C GLY A 479 -14.49 35.06 3.33
N MET A 480 -15.01 34.80 2.12
CA MET A 480 -15.01 35.81 1.06
C MET A 480 -15.80 37.06 1.47
N PRO A 481 -15.34 38.28 1.09
CA PRO A 481 -16.01 39.52 1.43
C PRO A 481 -17.48 39.54 1.00
N THR A 482 -18.37 40.05 1.86
CA THR A 482 -19.83 40.09 1.60
C THR A 482 -20.17 40.79 0.30
N GLU A 483 -19.47 41.88 -0.04
CA GLU A 483 -19.67 42.62 -1.30
C GLU A 483 -19.43 41.74 -2.54
N VAL A 484 -18.42 40.87 -2.50
CA VAL A 484 -18.10 39.92 -3.59
C VAL A 484 -19.21 38.86 -3.69
N ILE A 485 -19.68 38.34 -2.56
CA ILE A 485 -20.77 37.36 -2.53
C ILE A 485 -22.07 37.95 -3.08
N GLU A 486 -22.46 39.15 -2.64
CA GLU A 486 -23.66 39.82 -3.13
C GLU A 486 -23.61 40.10 -4.63
N HIS A 487 -22.44 40.49 -5.15
CA HIS A 487 -22.27 40.69 -6.58
C HIS A 487 -22.34 39.35 -7.34
N ALA A 488 -21.68 38.30 -6.85
CA ALA A 488 -21.74 36.97 -7.44
C ALA A 488 -23.19 36.43 -7.51
N GLU A 489 -23.99 36.62 -6.45
CA GLU A 489 -25.40 36.22 -6.42
C GLU A 489 -26.25 36.99 -7.45
N LYS A 490 -26.00 38.30 -7.61
CA LYS A 490 -26.67 39.11 -8.64
C LYS A 490 -26.32 38.62 -10.05
N MET A 491 -25.04 38.33 -10.31
CA MET A 491 -24.60 37.81 -11.61
C MET A 491 -25.15 36.42 -11.90
N LEU A 492 -25.19 35.53 -10.90
CA LEU A 492 -25.78 34.20 -11.07
C LEU A 492 -27.24 34.29 -11.51
N LYS A 493 -28.04 35.16 -10.90
CA LYS A 493 -29.45 35.39 -11.29
C LYS A 493 -29.61 35.90 -12.72
N VAL A 494 -28.63 36.67 -13.23
CA VAL A 494 -28.64 37.13 -14.64
C VAL A 494 -28.34 35.95 -15.56
N LEU A 495 -27.34 35.14 -15.24
CA LEU A 495 -26.94 33.97 -16.04
C LEU A 495 -28.01 32.88 -16.07
N GLU A 496 -28.68 32.61 -14.94
CA GLU A 496 -29.81 31.66 -14.87
C GLU A 496 -31.00 32.12 -15.71
N LYS A 497 -31.29 33.44 -15.73
CA LYS A 497 -32.35 34.01 -16.56
C LYS A 497 -32.07 33.93 -18.05
N SER A 498 -30.82 34.15 -18.48
CA SER A 498 -30.43 33.96 -19.88
C SER A 498 -30.58 32.50 -20.31
N HIS A 499 -30.24 31.54 -19.44
CA HIS A 499 -30.43 30.11 -19.73
C HIS A 499 -31.91 29.68 -19.76
N SER A 500 -32.75 30.25 -18.90
CA SER A 500 -34.18 29.90 -18.84
C SER A 500 -35.00 30.43 -20.02
N GLN A 501 -34.56 31.53 -20.67
CA GLN A 501 -35.25 32.09 -21.84
C GLN A 501 -35.10 31.23 -23.10
N ASP A 502 -33.99 30.49 -23.23
CA ASP A 502 -33.80 29.52 -24.33
C ASP A 502 -34.63 28.23 -24.14
N GLU A 503 -34.92 27.83 -22.89
CA GLU A 503 -35.82 26.72 -22.61
C GLU A 503 -37.31 27.06 -22.79
N LEU A 504 -37.72 28.30 -22.49
CA LEU A 504 -39.12 28.72 -22.64
C LEU A 504 -39.57 28.71 -24.12
N ASN A 505 -38.65 28.97 -25.05
CA ASN A 505 -38.92 28.93 -26.49
C ASN A 505 -39.08 27.52 -27.06
N LYS A 506 -38.64 26.47 -26.35
CA LYS A 506 -38.77 25.06 -26.78
C LYS A 506 -40.07 24.36 -26.32
N LYS A 507 -40.79 24.91 -25.34
CA LYS A 507 -42.00 24.28 -24.77
C LYS A 507 -43.31 24.57 -25.52
N LEU A 508 -43.28 25.37 -26.59
CA LEU A 508 -44.45 25.67 -27.42
C LEU A 508 -44.26 25.11 -28.85
N ASN A 509 -44.50 23.80 -29.04
CA ASN A 509 -45.23 23.19 -30.18
C ASN A 509 -45.09 21.65 -30.23
N LEU A 510 -46.24 20.95 -30.29
CA LEU A 510 -46.44 19.53 -30.67
C LEU A 510 -47.06 19.49 -32.09
N PRO A 511 -47.03 18.41 -32.92
CA PRO A 511 -46.99 16.98 -32.58
C PRO A 511 -46.04 16.08 -33.42
N HIS A 512 -46.00 14.78 -33.07
CA HIS A 512 -45.18 13.68 -33.64
C HIS A 512 -45.43 13.31 -35.11
N THR A 513 -44.35 12.91 -35.82
CA THR A 513 -44.31 11.75 -36.76
C THR A 513 -42.87 11.25 -36.96
N ASP A 514 -42.73 9.94 -37.17
CA ASP A 514 -41.52 9.12 -37.16
C ASP A 514 -40.50 9.33 -38.31
N ASN A 515 -39.28 8.88 -38.01
CA ASN A 515 -38.19 8.46 -38.90
C ASN A 515 -37.45 9.53 -39.72
N ASP A 516 -36.60 10.29 -39.04
CA ASP A 516 -35.15 10.36 -39.30
C ASP A 516 -34.54 11.28 -38.23
N TYR A 517 -33.99 10.71 -37.16
CA TYR A 517 -33.34 11.49 -36.09
C TYR A 517 -31.92 11.89 -36.52
N GLN A 518 -31.87 12.76 -37.54
CA GLN A 518 -30.76 13.65 -37.76
C GLN A 518 -30.77 14.67 -36.62
N LEU A 519 -29.72 14.65 -35.79
CA LEU A 519 -29.47 15.64 -34.74
C LEU A 519 -29.42 17.05 -35.36
N SER A 520 -30.56 17.74 -35.38
CA SER A 520 -30.64 19.18 -35.61
C SER A 520 -30.22 19.91 -34.33
N PHE A 521 -28.93 19.82 -33.99
CA PHE A 521 -28.30 20.65 -32.96
C PHE A 521 -27.04 21.37 -33.48
N ILE A 522 -26.84 21.36 -34.79
CA ILE A 522 -25.92 22.28 -35.47
C ILE A 522 -26.77 23.20 -36.34
N GLN A 523 -27.32 24.24 -35.73
CA GLN A 523 -27.56 25.50 -36.42
C GLN A 523 -26.86 26.58 -35.61
N LEU A 524 -25.57 26.71 -35.88
CA LEU A 524 -24.98 28.04 -35.93
C LEU A 524 -25.76 28.83 -36.98
N ASP A 525 -26.19 30.00 -36.53
CA ASP A 525 -26.79 31.11 -37.27
C ASP A 525 -28.32 31.07 -37.47
N ASP A 526 -29.00 32.00 -36.80
CA ASP A 526 -30.38 32.41 -37.11
C ASP A 526 -30.44 32.70 -38.64
N PRO A 527 -31.32 32.04 -39.42
CA PRO A 527 -31.42 32.25 -40.87
C PRO A 527 -31.58 33.72 -41.26
N LEU A 528 -32.21 34.51 -40.38
CA LEU A 528 -32.34 35.95 -40.54
C LEU A 528 -30.99 36.68 -40.41
N LEU A 529 -30.13 36.26 -39.48
CA LEU A 529 -28.80 36.84 -39.28
C LEU A 529 -27.82 36.46 -40.40
N LEU A 530 -27.93 35.25 -40.97
CA LEU A 530 -27.19 34.87 -42.18
C LEU A 530 -27.59 35.74 -43.38
N GLN A 531 -28.90 35.92 -43.60
CA GLN A 531 -29.39 36.78 -44.68
C GLN A 531 -28.94 38.24 -44.52
N ILE A 532 -29.00 38.80 -43.31
CA ILE A 532 -28.53 40.16 -43.04
C ILE A 532 -27.03 40.28 -43.24
N LYS A 533 -26.25 39.28 -42.80
CA LYS A 533 -24.80 39.25 -43.01
C LYS A 533 -24.44 39.22 -44.50
N ASP A 534 -25.09 38.37 -45.28
CA ASP A 534 -24.86 38.28 -46.72
C ASP A 534 -25.30 39.55 -47.46
N GLU A 535 -26.40 40.20 -47.05
CA GLU A 535 -26.80 41.49 -47.61
C GLU A 535 -25.76 42.59 -47.32
N ILE A 536 -25.20 42.64 -46.11
CA ILE A 536 -24.21 43.66 -45.75
C ILE A 536 -22.90 43.46 -46.51
N ILE A 537 -22.43 42.22 -46.63
CA ILE A 537 -21.16 41.90 -47.34
C ILE A 537 -21.25 42.24 -48.83
N ASN A 538 -22.42 42.03 -49.45
CA ASN A 538 -22.61 42.26 -50.88
C ASN A 538 -22.97 43.72 -51.25
N ILE A 539 -23.03 44.64 -50.27
CA ILE A 539 -23.26 46.06 -50.54
C ILE A 539 -21.94 46.75 -50.93
N ASN A 540 -21.89 47.31 -52.14
CA ASN A 540 -20.80 48.17 -52.57
C ASN A 540 -21.01 49.62 -52.08
N ILE A 541 -20.39 49.95 -50.95
CA ILE A 541 -20.53 51.22 -50.23
C ILE A 541 -20.07 52.42 -51.08
N GLU A 542 -19.08 52.24 -51.96
CA GLU A 542 -18.48 53.34 -52.75
C GLU A 542 -19.41 53.85 -53.88
N THR A 543 -20.46 53.10 -54.20
CA THR A 543 -21.38 53.40 -55.31
C THR A 543 -22.77 53.86 -54.86
N LEU A 544 -23.04 53.87 -53.56
CA LEU A 544 -24.36 54.21 -53.02
C LEU A 544 -24.54 55.71 -52.87
N THR A 545 -25.69 56.22 -53.32
CA THR A 545 -26.11 57.57 -52.96
C THR A 545 -26.58 57.61 -51.49
N PRO A 546 -26.49 58.77 -50.81
CA PRO A 546 -26.88 58.88 -49.39
C PRO A 546 -28.32 58.41 -49.09
N VAL A 547 -29.24 58.58 -50.04
CA VAL A 547 -30.64 58.15 -49.90
C VAL A 547 -30.75 56.62 -49.98
N GLU A 548 -30.04 55.97 -50.90
CA GLU A 548 -30.05 54.51 -51.06
C GLU A 548 -29.41 53.79 -49.86
N ALA A 549 -28.36 54.37 -49.28
CA ALA A 549 -27.75 53.86 -48.06
C ALA A 549 -28.74 53.88 -46.89
N LEU A 550 -29.49 54.98 -46.71
CA LEU A 550 -30.52 55.08 -45.69
C LEU A 550 -31.69 54.11 -45.93
N MET A 551 -32.08 53.90 -47.20
CA MET A 551 -33.13 52.93 -47.55
C MET A 551 -32.71 51.48 -47.27
N LYS A 552 -31.47 51.10 -47.60
CA LYS A 552 -30.93 49.75 -47.27
C LYS A 552 -30.82 49.54 -45.77
N LEU A 553 -30.38 50.56 -45.03
CA LEU A 553 -30.28 50.46 -43.56
C LEU A 553 -31.67 50.37 -42.91
N ASN A 554 -32.67 51.07 -43.45
CA ASN A 554 -34.06 50.94 -43.03
C ASN A 554 -34.65 49.55 -43.39
N HIS A 555 -34.24 48.95 -44.51
CA HIS A 555 -34.63 47.59 -44.88
C HIS A 555 -34.12 46.55 -43.88
N ILE A 556 -32.82 46.58 -43.57
CA ILE A 556 -32.20 45.70 -42.57
C ILE A 556 -32.86 45.91 -41.19
N LYS A 557 -33.13 47.17 -40.81
CA LYS A 557 -33.86 47.50 -39.59
C LYS A 557 -35.27 46.89 -39.57
N ASN A 558 -35.99 46.93 -40.69
CA ASN A 558 -37.33 46.33 -40.79
C ASN A 558 -37.29 44.79 -40.74
N MET A 559 -36.24 44.15 -41.28
CA MET A 559 -36.01 42.72 -41.15
C MET A 559 -35.81 42.32 -39.68
N LEU A 560 -35.15 43.17 -38.88
CA LEU A 560 -34.95 42.95 -37.44
C LEU A 560 -36.17 43.26 -36.58
N ILE A 561 -37.05 44.17 -37.02
CA ILE A 561 -38.25 44.60 -36.26
C ILE A 561 -39.48 43.73 -36.56
N LYS A 562 -39.56 43.06 -37.72
CA LYS A 562 -40.60 42.06 -37.98
C LYS A 562 -40.31 40.77 -37.19
N LYS A 563 -40.69 40.76 -35.92
CA LYS A 563 -41.07 39.57 -35.16
C LYS A 563 -42.40 39.83 -34.49
#